data_AF-A0AAW6ZNJ3-F1
#
_entry.id   AF-A0AAW6ZNJ3-F1
#
_cell.length_a   1.000
_cell.length_b   1.000
_cell.length_c   1.000
_cell.angle_alpha   90.00
_cell.angle_beta   90.00
_cell.angle_gamma   90.00
#
_symmetry.space_group_name_H-M   'P 1'
#
loop_
_entity.id
_entity.type
_entity.pdbx_description
1 polymer ?
#
loop_
_entity_poly.entity_id
_entity_poly.type
_entity_poly.pdbx_seq_one_letter_code
_entity_poly.pdbx_strand_id
1 'polypeptide(L)'
;MTILQHRNIVISEILKVLEDVILFSLSNYFLKFSNEYKKVHGAEQFDNDWYEYIEYGTTKQETILLQRLGFTRESATYIRTNVSNAIFLHEGTPYLNPILLESSNINVRKEANEIRYNVPEAFSMP
;
A
#
# COMPACT_ATOMS: atom_id res chain seq x y z
N MET A 1 -34.60 1.37 21.85
CA MET A 1 -33.17 1.39 21.46
C MET A 1 -32.36 1.80 22.67
N THR A 2 -31.34 1.03 23.07
CA THR A 2 -30.48 1.41 24.20
C THR A 2 -29.54 2.54 23.78
N ILE A 3 -29.06 3.33 24.75
CA ILE A 3 -28.11 4.43 24.49
C ILE A 3 -26.84 3.91 23.78
N LEU A 4 -26.38 2.70 24.13
CA LEU A 4 -25.24 2.06 23.49
C LEU A 4 -25.51 1.72 22.01
N GLN A 5 -26.69 1.17 21.70
CA GLN A 5 -27.09 0.89 20.31
C GLN A 5 -27.16 2.16 19.48
N HIS A 6 -27.73 3.24 20.03
CA HIS A 6 -27.78 4.53 19.34
C HIS A 6 -26.37 5.08 19.04
N ARG A 7 -25.44 5.03 20.00
CA ARG A 7 -24.05 5.46 19.78
C ARG A 7 -23.36 4.67 18.67
N ASN A 8 -23.53 3.35 18.65
CA ASN A 8 -22.92 2.51 17.62
C ASN A 8 -23.47 2.82 16.22
N ILE A 9 -24.77 3.12 16.11
CA ILE A 9 -25.39 3.54 14.83
C ILE A 9 -24.78 4.85 14.36
N VAL A 10 -24.72 5.88 15.22
CA VAL A 10 -24.14 7.18 14.86
C VAL A 10 -22.67 7.03 14.44
N ILE A 11 -21.88 6.22 15.15
CA ILE A 11 -20.49 5.94 14.76
C ILE A 11 -20.44 5.27 13.38
N SER A 12 -21.28 4.28 13.12
CA SER A 12 -21.32 3.59 11.84
C SER A 12 -21.73 4.51 10.70
N GLU A 13 -22.68 5.43 10.92
CA GLU A 13 -23.10 6.43 9.93
C GLU A 13 -21.97 7.40 9.62
N ILE A 14 -21.23 7.86 10.63
CA ILE A 14 -20.08 8.75 10.43
C ILE A 14 -18.98 8.03 9.64
N LEU A 15 -18.63 6.79 10.01
CA LEU A 15 -17.63 6.00 9.28
C LEU A 15 -18.02 5.84 7.81
N LYS A 16 -19.30 5.56 7.56
CA LYS A 16 -19.83 5.49 6.19
C LYS A 16 -19.66 6.80 5.43
N VAL A 17 -19.93 7.95 6.04
CA VAL A 17 -19.70 9.25 5.40
C VAL A 17 -18.22 9.50 5.11
N LEU A 18 -17.33 9.11 6.03
CA LEU A 18 -15.88 9.24 5.82
C LEU A 18 -15.42 8.41 4.60
N GLU A 19 -15.91 7.17 4.47
CA GLU A 19 -15.53 6.25 3.40
C GLU A 19 -16.21 6.60 2.06
N ASP A 20 -17.55 6.66 2.05
CA ASP A 20 -18.33 6.74 0.80
C ASP A 20 -18.33 8.15 0.19
N VAL A 21 -18.10 9.17 1.01
CA VAL A 21 -18.14 10.57 0.55
C VAL A 21 -16.74 11.17 0.56
N ILE A 22 -16.11 11.28 1.73
CA ILE A 22 -14.87 12.04 1.86
C ILE A 22 -13.71 11.33 1.15
N LEU A 23 -13.46 10.07 1.49
CA LEU A 23 -12.39 9.29 0.88
C LEU A 23 -12.62 9.16 -0.63
N PHE A 24 -13.84 8.81 -1.06
CA PHE A 24 -14.18 8.75 -2.48
C PHE A 24 -13.91 10.08 -3.22
N SER A 25 -14.34 11.22 -2.68
CA SER A 25 -14.09 12.52 -3.29
C SER A 25 -12.60 12.86 -3.39
N LEU A 26 -11.83 12.59 -2.32
CA LEU A 26 -10.40 12.86 -2.30
C LEU A 26 -9.63 11.94 -3.26
N SER A 27 -9.89 10.63 -3.24
CA SER A 27 -9.27 9.66 -4.14
C SER A 27 -9.48 10.05 -5.60
N ASN A 28 -10.71 10.43 -5.98
CA ASN A 28 -11.00 10.83 -7.35
C ASN A 28 -10.32 12.13 -7.77
N TYR A 29 -10.27 13.11 -6.87
CA TYR A 29 -9.60 14.37 -7.15
C TYR A 29 -8.10 14.14 -7.36
N PHE A 30 -7.44 13.46 -6.43
CA PHE A 30 -6.00 13.25 -6.48
C PHE A 30 -5.58 12.29 -7.59
N LEU A 31 -6.41 11.28 -7.92
CA LEU A 31 -6.19 10.43 -9.10
C LEU A 31 -6.13 11.27 -10.39
N LYS A 32 -7.10 12.18 -10.58
CA LYS A 32 -7.13 13.06 -11.75
C LYS A 32 -5.93 14.00 -11.77
N PHE A 33 -5.61 14.60 -10.64
CA PHE A 33 -4.44 15.47 -10.50
C PHE A 33 -3.13 14.73 -10.83
N SER A 34 -2.92 13.55 -10.23
CA SER A 34 -1.72 12.72 -10.44
C SER A 34 -1.55 12.37 -11.92
N ASN A 35 -2.63 11.95 -12.59
CA ASN A 35 -2.60 11.61 -14.01
C ASN A 35 -2.28 12.82 -14.90
N GLU A 36 -2.90 13.98 -14.66
CA GLU A 36 -2.63 15.18 -15.46
C GLU A 36 -1.22 15.73 -15.19
N TYR A 37 -0.74 15.68 -13.95
CA TYR A 37 0.61 16.07 -13.59
C TYR A 37 1.65 15.23 -14.33
N LYS A 38 1.49 13.89 -14.31
CA LYS A 38 2.33 12.93 -15.03
C LYS A 38 2.38 13.21 -16.53
N LYS A 39 1.21 13.46 -17.16
CA LYS A 39 1.12 13.80 -18.59
C LYS A 39 1.85 15.09 -18.94
N VAL A 40 1.63 16.17 -18.18
CA VAL A 40 2.22 17.49 -18.45
C VAL A 40 3.74 17.46 -18.33
N HIS A 41 4.28 16.68 -17.39
CA HIS A 41 5.71 16.62 -17.11
C HIS A 41 6.42 15.44 -17.79
N GLY A 42 5.70 14.58 -18.52
CA GLY A 42 6.26 13.38 -19.14
C GLY A 42 6.88 12.40 -18.14
N ALA A 43 6.36 12.37 -16.90
CA ALA A 43 6.88 11.56 -15.81
C ALA A 43 5.95 10.37 -15.54
N GLU A 44 6.50 9.18 -15.32
CA GLU A 44 5.69 8.02 -14.92
C GLU A 44 5.36 8.05 -13.42
N GLN A 45 6.25 8.63 -12.62
CA GLN A 45 6.14 8.77 -11.17
C GLN A 45 6.69 10.13 -10.75
N PHE A 46 6.20 10.66 -9.63
CA PHE A 46 6.68 11.92 -9.07
C PHE A 46 6.59 11.90 -7.54
N ASP A 47 7.38 12.74 -6.87
CA ASP A 47 7.37 12.84 -5.42
C ASP A 47 6.09 13.49 -4.90
N ASN A 48 5.64 13.08 -3.71
CA ASN A 48 4.41 13.59 -3.09
C ASN A 48 3.14 13.33 -3.93
N ASP A 49 3.07 12.16 -4.57
CA ASP A 49 1.85 11.70 -5.22
C ASP A 49 0.76 11.38 -4.17
N TRP A 50 -0.05 12.39 -3.83
CA TRP A 50 -1.14 12.27 -2.84
C TRP A 50 -2.16 11.20 -3.20
N TYR A 51 -2.28 10.84 -4.47
CA TYR A 51 -3.10 9.72 -4.88
C TYR A 51 -2.60 8.41 -4.26
N GLU A 52 -1.29 8.13 -4.35
CA GLU A 52 -0.70 6.94 -3.71
C GLU A 52 -0.89 6.97 -2.19
N TYR A 53 -0.75 8.13 -1.55
CA TYR A 53 -0.90 8.24 -0.10
C TYR A 53 -2.31 7.90 0.38
N ILE A 54 -3.31 8.31 -0.40
CA ILE A 54 -4.72 8.02 -0.09
C ILE A 54 -5.02 6.54 -0.38
N GLU A 55 -4.59 6.04 -1.54
CA GLU A 55 -4.79 4.64 -1.95
C GLU A 55 -4.21 3.66 -0.91
N TYR A 56 -2.96 3.90 -0.50
CA TYR A 56 -2.24 3.02 0.41
C TYR A 56 -2.41 3.40 1.89
N GLY A 57 -3.05 4.54 2.18
CA GLY A 57 -3.30 5.05 3.53
C GLY A 57 -2.03 5.37 4.32
N THR A 58 -0.93 5.71 3.63
CA THR A 58 0.37 5.98 4.26
C THR A 58 1.26 6.84 3.36
N THR A 59 2.18 7.60 3.97
CA THR A 59 3.22 8.35 3.24
C THR A 59 4.58 7.63 3.22
N LYS A 60 4.66 6.44 3.83
CA LYS A 60 5.90 5.65 3.88
C LYS A 60 6.09 4.90 2.56
N GLN A 61 7.06 5.34 1.75
CA GLN A 61 7.34 4.77 0.43
C GLN A 61 7.59 3.25 0.45
N GLU A 62 8.30 2.73 1.44
CA GLU A 62 8.51 1.29 1.61
C GLU A 62 7.19 0.52 1.76
N THR A 63 6.25 1.07 2.54
CA THR A 63 4.93 0.46 2.76
C THR A 63 4.04 0.56 1.52
N ILE A 64 4.15 1.65 0.76
CA ILE A 64 3.49 1.81 -0.54
C ILE A 64 4.02 0.77 -1.53
N LEU A 65 5.34 0.65 -1.65
CA LEU A 65 6.00 -0.30 -2.54
C LEU A 65 5.61 -1.75 -2.24
N LEU A 66 5.63 -2.16 -0.96
CA LEU A 66 5.21 -3.51 -0.57
C LEU A 66 3.75 -3.77 -0.95
N GLN A 67 2.85 -2.81 -0.71
CA GLN A 67 1.44 -2.97 -1.08
C GLN A 67 1.23 -2.98 -2.61
N ARG A 68 2.00 -2.18 -3.37
CA ARG A 68 2.00 -2.21 -4.84
C ARG A 68 2.41 -3.59 -5.40
N LEU A 69 3.33 -4.28 -4.73
CA LEU A 69 3.78 -5.62 -5.10
C LEU A 69 2.78 -6.72 -4.71
N GLY A 70 1.78 -6.40 -3.87
CA GLY A 70 0.69 -7.32 -3.51
C GLY A 70 0.64 -7.72 -2.04
N PHE A 71 1.52 -7.17 -1.18
CA PHE A 71 1.40 -7.42 0.26
C PHE A 71 0.19 -6.71 0.85
N THR A 72 -0.45 -7.34 1.83
CA THR A 72 -1.50 -6.68 2.62
C THR A 72 -0.89 -5.57 3.48
N ARG A 73 -1.74 -4.61 3.92
CA ARG A 73 -1.29 -3.52 4.80
C ARG A 73 -0.67 -4.05 6.11
N GLU A 74 -1.22 -5.12 6.66
CA GLU A 74 -0.71 -5.76 7.87
C GLU A 74 0.68 -6.37 7.62
N SER A 75 0.83 -7.17 6.55
CA SER A 75 2.11 -7.76 6.15
C SER A 75 3.16 -6.70 5.84
N ALA A 76 2.81 -5.66 5.08
CA ALA A 76 3.72 -4.54 4.79
C ALA A 76 4.18 -3.81 6.06
N THR A 77 3.28 -3.62 7.03
CA THR A 77 3.61 -3.02 8.33
C THR A 77 4.52 -3.93 9.16
N TYR A 78 4.23 -5.24 9.18
CA TYR A 78 5.07 -6.22 9.86
C TYR A 78 6.48 -6.24 9.28
N ILE A 79 6.60 -6.31 7.94
CA ILE A 79 7.87 -6.36 7.23
C ILE A 79 8.71 -5.13 7.58
N ARG A 80 8.15 -3.92 7.45
CA ARG A 80 8.84 -2.67 7.77
C ARG A 80 9.35 -2.63 9.22
N THR A 81 8.61 -3.22 10.14
CA THR A 81 8.89 -3.14 11.58
C THR A 81 9.88 -4.20 12.06
N ASN A 82 9.86 -5.39 11.46
CA ASN A 82 10.55 -6.59 11.98
C ASN A 82 11.61 -7.17 11.05
N VAL A 83 11.61 -6.81 9.76
CA VAL A 83 12.52 -7.38 8.76
C VAL A 83 13.41 -6.28 8.22
N SER A 84 14.59 -6.12 8.82
CA SER A 84 15.63 -5.27 8.28
C SER A 84 16.07 -5.81 6.91
N ASN A 85 16.26 -4.92 5.92
CA ASN A 85 16.67 -5.27 4.55
C ASN A 85 15.67 -6.13 3.75
N ALA A 86 14.37 -5.95 4.01
CA ALA A 86 13.30 -6.61 3.24
C ALA A 86 13.28 -6.20 1.75
N ILE A 87 13.76 -4.98 1.45
CA ILE A 87 13.82 -4.40 0.12
C ILE A 87 15.25 -3.94 -0.13
N PHE A 88 15.76 -4.16 -1.33
CA PHE A 88 17.03 -3.62 -1.77
C PHE A 88 16.88 -2.96 -3.14
N LEU A 89 17.72 -1.96 -3.42
CA LEU A 89 17.73 -1.23 -4.69
C LEU A 89 18.87 -1.74 -5.55
N HIS A 90 18.59 -2.09 -6.80
CA HIS A 90 19.58 -2.40 -7.83
C HIS A 90 19.28 -1.55 -9.07
N GLU A 91 20.25 -0.73 -9.49
CA GLU A 91 20.09 0.23 -10.60
C GLU A 91 18.84 1.14 -10.48
N GLY A 92 18.47 1.51 -9.25
CA GLY A 92 17.28 2.32 -8.97
C GLY A 92 15.96 1.53 -8.95
N THR A 93 15.98 0.24 -9.28
CA THR A 93 14.81 -0.64 -9.22
C THR A 93 14.75 -1.37 -7.87
N PRO A 94 13.60 -1.36 -7.17
CA PRO A 94 13.43 -2.10 -5.92
C PRO A 94 13.14 -3.58 -6.15
N TYR A 95 13.78 -4.42 -5.33
CA TYR A 95 13.61 -5.86 -5.31
C TYR A 95 13.34 -6.35 -3.88
N LEU A 96 12.60 -7.45 -3.78
CA LEU A 96 12.26 -8.12 -2.53
C LEU A 96 13.34 -9.11 -2.14
N ASN A 97 13.73 -9.07 -0.87
CA ASN A 97 14.67 -10.01 -0.31
C ASN A 97 14.05 -11.42 -0.19
N PRO A 98 14.71 -12.47 -0.71
CA PRO A 98 14.26 -13.86 -0.55
C PRO A 98 14.03 -14.28 0.90
N ILE A 99 14.59 -13.58 1.90
CA ILE A 99 14.28 -13.78 3.33
C ILE A 99 12.77 -13.71 3.60
N LEU A 100 12.01 -12.94 2.83
CA LEU A 100 10.55 -12.83 2.99
C LEU A 100 9.81 -14.14 2.68
N LEU A 101 10.38 -15.00 1.82
CA LEU A 101 9.82 -16.31 1.47
C LEU A 101 9.84 -17.29 2.65
N GLU A 102 10.76 -17.08 3.60
CA GLU A 102 10.92 -17.88 4.80
C GLU A 102 10.61 -17.07 6.08
N SER A 103 9.81 -16.01 5.94
CA SER A 103 9.43 -15.14 7.06
C SER A 103 8.79 -15.92 8.21
N SER A 104 9.13 -15.56 9.45
CA SER A 104 8.50 -16.14 10.63
C SER A 104 6.99 -15.85 10.69
N ASN A 105 6.55 -14.74 10.09
CA ASN A 105 5.13 -14.42 9.93
C ASN A 105 4.53 -15.22 8.76
N ILE A 106 3.50 -16.01 9.06
CA ILE A 106 2.83 -16.91 8.11
C ILE A 106 2.19 -16.14 6.94
N ASN A 107 1.53 -15.01 7.22
CA ASN A 107 0.88 -14.20 6.18
C ASN A 107 1.92 -13.62 5.22
N VAL A 108 3.00 -13.05 5.76
CA VAL A 108 4.11 -12.52 4.96
C VAL A 108 4.72 -13.60 4.07
N ARG A 109 5.02 -14.78 4.63
CA ARG A 109 5.56 -15.90 3.86
C ARG A 109 4.61 -16.36 2.76
N LYS A 110 3.31 -16.49 3.07
CA LYS A 110 2.30 -16.88 2.08
C LYS A 110 2.22 -15.87 0.95
N GLU A 111 2.03 -14.60 1.29
CA GLU A 111 1.94 -13.49 0.33
C GLU A 111 3.23 -13.37 -0.50
N ALA A 112 4.41 -13.50 0.12
CA ALA A 112 5.69 -13.46 -0.59
C ALA A 112 5.83 -14.59 -1.62
N ASN A 113 5.37 -15.80 -1.29
CA ASN A 113 5.38 -16.92 -2.23
C ASN A 113 4.36 -16.73 -3.37
N GLU A 114 3.19 -16.16 -3.10
CA GLU A 114 2.22 -15.78 -4.14
C GLU A 114 2.77 -14.70 -5.06
N ILE A 115 3.41 -13.67 -4.51
CA ILE A 115 4.08 -12.61 -5.28
C ILE A 115 5.19 -13.20 -6.13
N ARG A 116 6.04 -14.08 -5.58
CA ARG A 116 7.10 -14.75 -6.35
C ARG A 116 6.56 -15.57 -7.52
N TYR A 117 5.40 -16.20 -7.35
CA TYR A 117 4.76 -16.97 -8.40
C TYR A 117 4.21 -16.08 -9.53
N ASN A 118 3.62 -14.94 -9.16
CA ASN A 118 2.98 -14.03 -10.13
C ASN A 118 3.96 -13.04 -10.78
N VAL A 119 4.98 -12.60 -10.03
CA VAL A 119 5.98 -11.58 -10.41
C VAL A 119 7.37 -12.05 -9.95
N PRO A 120 7.95 -13.09 -10.57
CA PRO A 120 9.24 -13.64 -10.18
C PRO A 120 10.40 -12.63 -10.26
N GLU A 121 10.28 -11.62 -11.13
CA GLU A 121 11.25 -10.53 -11.30
C GLU A 121 11.38 -9.70 -10.02
N ALA A 122 10.34 -9.64 -9.18
CA ALA A 122 10.40 -8.92 -7.90
C ALA A 122 11.41 -9.55 -6.93
N PHE A 123 11.73 -10.84 -7.07
CA PHE A 123 12.69 -11.55 -6.20
C PHE A 123 14.01 -11.90 -6.91
N SER A 124 14.08 -11.70 -8.21
CA SER A 124 15.21 -12.13 -9.04
C SER A 124 15.94 -10.88 -9.53
N MET A 125 17.11 -10.59 -8.93
CA MET A 125 18.06 -9.68 -9.59
C MET A 125 18.39 -10.24 -10.98
N PRO A 126 18.55 -9.38 -12.00
CA PRO A 126 19.11 -9.81 -13.28
C PRO A 126 20.53 -10.40 -13.13
#